data_AF-A0A9W6M7G5-F1
#
_entry.id   AF-A0A9W6M7G5-F1
#
_cell.length_a   1.000
_cell.length_b   1.000
_cell.length_c   1.000
_cell.angle_alpha   90.00
_cell.angle_beta   90.00
_cell.angle_gamma   90.00
#
_symmetry.space_group_name_H-M   'P 1'
#
loop_
_entity.id
_entity.type
_entity.pdbx_description
1 polymer ?
#
loop_
_entity_poly.entity_id
_entity_poly.type
_entity_poly.pdbx_seq_one_letter_code
_entity_poly.pdbx_strand_id
1 'polypeptide(L)'
;MRTRDVVAEGLYIASAATRLILKNTILVHILADGEDFDAERYLPEARSALEALALEAEADAERTVHERRRARTRHSDSGGTHDYRSRDVRNLRRREKQSLHVAHELRARAADDDELHRLIADARDAAWAEVAKNIDRTLRIEASRPDLEPDYARMRTARMQALRLVDLPKLRAHRRSAATQQRLRERGELPDIVDGGPRAPGAVDPGELE
;
A
#
# COMPACT_ATOMS: atom_id res chain seq x y z
N MET A 1 -13.19 -4.08 -20.35
CA MET A 1 -12.15 -4.86 -19.65
C MET A 1 -12.46 -6.34 -19.77
N ARG A 2 -11.51 -7.17 -20.19
CA ARG A 2 -11.71 -8.62 -20.30
C ARG A 2 -11.60 -9.23 -18.89
N THR A 3 -12.25 -10.37 -18.65
CA THR A 3 -12.24 -11.04 -17.33
C THR A 3 -10.82 -11.34 -16.85
N ARG A 4 -9.91 -11.69 -17.77
CA ARG A 4 -8.49 -11.95 -17.46
C ARG A 4 -7.78 -10.72 -16.88
N ASP A 5 -8.02 -9.53 -17.43
CA ASP A 5 -7.35 -8.31 -17.00
C ASP A 5 -7.73 -7.97 -15.54
N VAL A 6 -9.01 -8.11 -15.18
CA VAL A 6 -9.50 -7.85 -13.82
C VAL A 6 -8.98 -8.88 -12.82
N VAL A 7 -8.89 -10.15 -13.21
CA VAL A 7 -8.34 -11.19 -12.34
C VAL A 7 -6.84 -10.96 -12.11
N ALA A 8 -6.09 -10.64 -13.16
CA ALA A 8 -4.68 -10.30 -13.04
C ALA A 8 -4.45 -9.08 -12.14
N GLU A 9 -5.29 -8.04 -12.27
CA GLU A 9 -5.25 -6.86 -11.39
C GLU A 9 -5.58 -7.22 -9.93
N GLY A 10 -6.64 -8.01 -9.69
CA GLY A 10 -7.00 -8.47 -8.35
C GLY A 10 -5.89 -9.29 -7.69
N LEU A 11 -5.21 -10.14 -8.46
CA LEU A 11 -4.06 -10.90 -8.00
C LEU A 11 -2.86 -10.01 -7.70
N TYR A 12 -2.58 -9.02 -8.54
CA TYR A 12 -1.51 -8.05 -8.30
C TYR A 12 -1.74 -7.26 -7.00
N ILE A 13 -2.96 -6.77 -6.77
CA ILE A 13 -3.33 -6.06 -5.55
C ILE A 13 -3.18 -6.96 -4.32
N ALA A 14 -3.65 -8.21 -4.41
CA ALA A 14 -3.53 -9.18 -3.33
C ALA A 14 -2.06 -9.47 -3.00
N SER A 15 -1.21 -9.72 -4.01
CA SER A 15 0.22 -9.92 -3.80
C SER A 15 0.89 -8.70 -3.17
N ALA A 16 0.53 -7.49 -3.58
CA ALA A 16 1.04 -6.26 -2.98
C ALA A 16 0.61 -6.11 -1.51
N ALA A 17 -0.65 -6.43 -1.19
CA ALA A 17 -1.17 -6.41 0.17
C ALA A 17 -0.46 -7.44 1.07
N THR A 18 -0.32 -8.68 0.60
CA THR A 18 0.40 -9.72 1.35
C THR A 18 1.87 -9.34 1.54
N ARG A 19 2.54 -8.80 0.52
CA ARG A 19 3.92 -8.31 0.63
C ARG A 19 4.04 -7.21 1.69
N LEU A 20 3.09 -6.28 1.75
CA LEU A 20 3.08 -5.23 2.77
C LEU A 20 2.92 -5.78 4.18
N ILE A 21 2.00 -6.74 4.37
CA ILE A 21 1.80 -7.42 5.66
C ILE A 21 3.10 -8.11 6.09
N LEU A 22 3.67 -8.96 5.23
CA LEU A 22 4.90 -9.69 5.50
C LEU A 22 6.08 -8.75 5.76
N LYS A 23 6.22 -7.67 4.98
CA LYS A 23 7.27 -6.65 5.18
C LYS A 23 7.20 -6.10 6.60
N ASN A 24 6.01 -5.70 7.05
CA ASN A 24 5.82 -5.14 8.38
C ASN A 24 6.16 -6.16 9.47
N THR A 25 5.73 -7.41 9.31
CA THR A 25 6.05 -8.48 10.28
C THR A 25 7.55 -8.78 10.32
N ILE A 26 8.22 -8.84 9.16
CA ILE A 26 9.67 -9.00 9.06
C ILE A 26 10.40 -7.85 9.77
N LEU A 27 9.99 -6.60 9.52
CA LEU A 27 10.58 -5.43 10.19
C LEU A 27 10.44 -5.49 11.71
N VAL A 28 9.26 -5.88 12.21
CA VAL A 28 9.03 -6.02 13.65
C VAL A 28 9.94 -7.10 14.24
N HIS A 29 10.04 -8.28 13.62
CA HIS A 29 10.91 -9.36 14.12
C HIS A 29 12.39 -8.95 14.09
N ILE A 30 12.87 -8.34 13.01
CA ILE A 30 14.27 -7.90 12.90
C ILE A 30 14.61 -6.86 13.98
N LEU A 31 13.72 -5.89 14.22
CA LEU A 31 13.98 -4.78 15.16
C LEU A 31 13.77 -5.17 16.63
N ALA A 32 12.83 -6.06 16.92
CA ALA A 32 12.49 -6.47 18.28
C ALA A 32 13.36 -7.62 18.79
N ASP A 33 13.56 -8.65 17.96
CA ASP A 33 14.13 -9.93 18.40
C ASP A 33 15.60 -10.10 18.00
N GLY A 34 16.08 -9.33 17.02
CA GLY A 34 17.48 -9.37 16.56
C GLY A 34 17.88 -10.71 15.94
N GLU A 35 16.90 -11.51 15.51
CA GLU A 35 17.10 -12.85 14.96
C GLU A 35 17.50 -12.82 13.48
N ASP A 36 18.26 -13.83 13.05
CA ASP A 36 18.56 -14.05 11.64
C ASP A 36 17.28 -14.35 10.85
N PHE A 37 17.22 -13.89 9.61
CA PHE A 37 16.07 -14.13 8.75
C PHE A 37 15.97 -15.61 8.34
N ASP A 38 14.83 -16.24 8.68
CA ASP A 38 14.44 -17.57 8.22
C ASP A 38 13.11 -17.49 7.45
N ALA A 39 13.12 -17.89 6.17
CA ALA A 39 11.94 -17.83 5.30
C ALA A 39 10.83 -18.79 5.76
N GLU A 40 11.20 -19.96 6.29
CA GLU A 40 10.25 -21.00 6.70
C GLU A 40 9.31 -20.50 7.80
N ARG A 41 9.81 -19.62 8.67
CA ARG A 41 9.03 -19.00 9.74
C ARG A 41 7.82 -18.21 9.22
N TYR A 42 7.94 -17.61 8.04
CA TYR A 42 6.91 -16.72 7.48
C TYR A 42 5.93 -17.44 6.54
N LEU A 43 6.16 -18.72 6.20
CA LEU A 43 5.25 -19.49 5.36
C LEU A 43 3.81 -19.57 5.90
N PRO A 44 3.57 -19.83 7.21
CA PRO A 44 2.21 -19.88 7.73
C PRO A 44 1.49 -18.54 7.62
N GLU A 45 2.21 -17.44 7.83
CA GLU A 45 1.65 -16.09 7.75
C GLU A 45 1.36 -15.68 6.30
N ALA A 46 2.28 -15.98 5.37
CA ALA A 46 2.08 -15.73 3.95
C ALA A 46 0.86 -16.51 3.42
N ARG A 47 0.74 -17.80 3.81
CA ARG A 47 -0.40 -18.64 3.48
C ARG A 47 -1.70 -18.07 4.05
N SER A 48 -1.71 -17.75 5.35
CA SER A 48 -2.88 -17.19 6.03
C SER A 48 -3.34 -15.87 5.40
N ALA A 49 -2.41 -15.00 5.01
CA ALA A 49 -2.73 -13.74 4.34
C ALA A 49 -3.41 -13.97 2.98
N LEU A 50 -2.91 -14.88 2.14
CA LEU A 50 -3.55 -15.21 0.87
C LEU A 50 -4.90 -15.91 1.05
N GLU A 51 -5.03 -16.78 2.05
CA GLU A 51 -6.29 -17.43 2.40
C GLU A 51 -7.34 -16.42 2.88
N ALA A 52 -6.95 -15.44 3.70
CA ALA A 52 -7.83 -14.37 4.16
C ALA A 52 -8.35 -13.53 2.97
N LEU A 53 -7.48 -13.16 2.03
CA LEU A 53 -7.86 -12.44 0.81
C LEU A 53 -8.76 -13.30 -0.10
N ALA A 54 -8.53 -14.60 -0.17
CA ALA A 54 -9.41 -15.52 -0.89
C ALA A 54 -10.82 -15.58 -0.28
N LEU A 55 -10.91 -15.65 1.06
CA LEU A 55 -12.18 -15.62 1.79
C LEU A 55 -12.92 -14.29 1.57
N GLU A 56 -12.21 -13.16 1.56
CA GLU A 56 -12.80 -11.86 1.25
C GLU A 56 -13.37 -11.83 -0.18
N ALA A 57 -12.61 -12.31 -1.16
CA ALA A 57 -13.08 -12.41 -2.55
C ALA A 57 -14.30 -13.32 -2.71
N GLU A 58 -14.44 -14.38 -1.91
CA GLU A 58 -15.66 -15.19 -1.87
C GLU A 58 -16.84 -14.45 -1.26
N ALA A 59 -16.63 -13.78 -0.13
CA ALA A 59 -17.66 -12.95 0.48
C ALA A 59 -18.14 -11.86 -0.50
N ASP A 60 -17.25 -11.29 -1.30
CA ASP A 60 -17.59 -10.33 -2.37
C ASP A 60 -18.47 -10.96 -3.45
N ALA A 61 -18.16 -12.19 -3.86
CA ALA A 61 -18.97 -12.94 -4.79
C ALA A 61 -20.37 -13.22 -4.24
N GLU A 62 -20.47 -13.64 -2.97
CA GLU A 62 -21.75 -13.87 -2.28
C GLU A 62 -22.59 -12.60 -2.20
N ARG A 63 -22.00 -11.48 -1.78
CA ARG A 63 -22.68 -10.17 -1.77
C ARG A 63 -23.20 -9.82 -3.17
N THR A 64 -22.40 -10.04 -4.21
CA THR A 64 -22.80 -9.83 -5.61
C THR A 64 -23.97 -10.73 -6.02
N VAL A 65 -24.03 -11.98 -5.51
CA VAL A 65 -25.18 -12.88 -5.74
C VAL A 65 -26.46 -12.29 -5.14
N HIS A 66 -26.41 -11.80 -3.92
CA HIS A 66 -27.56 -11.17 -3.26
C HIS A 66 -28.03 -9.93 -4.03
N GLU A 67 -27.10 -9.06 -4.43
CA GLU A 67 -27.38 -7.89 -5.26
C GLU A 67 -28.03 -8.28 -6.59
N ARG A 68 -27.50 -9.30 -7.26
CA ARG A 68 -28.04 -9.81 -8.54
C ARG A 68 -29.47 -10.34 -8.38
N ARG A 69 -29.74 -11.10 -7.31
CA ARG A 69 -31.08 -11.64 -7.03
C ARG A 69 -32.09 -10.51 -6.81
N ARG A 70 -31.70 -9.48 -6.05
CA ARG A 70 -32.51 -8.28 -5.78
C ARG A 70 -32.72 -7.43 -7.03
N ALA A 71 -31.71 -7.28 -7.86
CA ALA A 71 -31.75 -6.50 -9.09
C ALA A 71 -32.68 -7.13 -10.15
N ARG A 72 -32.76 -8.47 -10.21
CA ARG A 72 -33.53 -9.21 -11.22
C ARG A 72 -35.02 -8.85 -11.28
N THR A 73 -35.63 -8.52 -10.14
CA THR A 73 -37.07 -8.19 -10.05
C THR A 73 -37.36 -6.69 -10.14
N ARG A 74 -36.33 -5.87 -10.33
CA ARG A 74 -36.45 -4.40 -10.34
C ARG A 74 -36.31 -3.85 -11.75
N HIS A 75 -37.46 -3.47 -12.30
CA HIS A 75 -37.58 -2.96 -13.68
C HIS A 75 -37.63 -1.43 -13.76
N SER A 76 -37.61 -0.73 -12.62
CA SER A 76 -37.59 0.74 -12.54
C SER A 76 -36.18 1.31 -12.75
N ASP A 77 -36.10 2.64 -12.91
CA ASP A 77 -34.83 3.36 -12.97
C ASP A 77 -34.11 3.39 -11.61
N SER A 78 -32.78 3.54 -11.63
CA SER A 78 -31.93 3.54 -10.44
C SER A 78 -31.98 4.89 -9.71
N GLY A 79 -32.17 4.87 -8.39
CA GLY A 79 -32.16 6.06 -7.53
C GLY A 79 -30.79 6.42 -6.92
N GLY A 80 -29.73 5.66 -7.20
CA GLY A 80 -28.39 5.92 -6.66
C GLY A 80 -27.33 4.88 -7.06
N THR A 81 -26.09 5.11 -6.61
CA THR A 81 -24.88 4.36 -7.02
C THR A 81 -24.95 2.85 -6.76
N HIS A 82 -25.59 2.42 -5.68
CA HIS A 82 -25.74 1.01 -5.30
C HIS A 82 -27.17 0.48 -5.50
N ASP A 83 -27.97 1.17 -6.33
CA ASP A 83 -29.35 0.80 -6.59
C ASP A 83 -29.49 -0.03 -7.87
N TYR A 84 -28.83 -1.19 -7.88
CA TYR A 84 -28.78 -2.09 -9.04
C TYR A 84 -30.17 -2.51 -9.52
N ARG A 85 -30.30 -2.67 -10.84
CA ARG A 85 -31.54 -2.96 -11.57
C ARG A 85 -31.42 -4.18 -12.48
N SER A 86 -32.53 -4.60 -13.06
CA SER A 86 -32.60 -5.75 -13.96
C SER A 86 -31.59 -5.68 -15.12
N ARG A 87 -31.28 -4.47 -15.63
CA ARG A 87 -30.23 -4.24 -16.63
C ARG A 87 -28.81 -4.60 -16.15
N ASP A 88 -28.54 -4.52 -14.85
CA ASP A 88 -27.22 -4.74 -14.25
C ASP A 88 -26.93 -6.22 -13.97
N VAL A 89 -27.95 -7.09 -14.04
CA VAL A 89 -27.84 -8.53 -13.73
C VAL A 89 -26.70 -9.21 -14.49
N ARG A 90 -26.50 -8.86 -15.77
CA ARG A 90 -25.40 -9.41 -16.58
C ARG A 90 -24.03 -8.96 -16.07
N ASN A 91 -23.91 -7.71 -15.64
CA ASN A 91 -22.67 -7.16 -15.08
C ASN A 91 -22.38 -7.80 -13.72
N LEU A 92 -23.36 -7.87 -12.84
CA LEU A 92 -23.24 -8.52 -11.53
C LEU A 92 -22.86 -10.00 -11.67
N ARG A 93 -23.44 -10.73 -12.61
CA ARG A 93 -23.01 -12.11 -12.91
C ARG A 93 -21.56 -12.21 -13.36
N ARG A 94 -21.04 -11.21 -14.08
CA ARG A 94 -19.63 -11.18 -14.49
C ARG A 94 -18.72 -10.89 -13.30
N ARG A 95 -19.10 -9.92 -12.44
CA ARG A 95 -18.38 -9.57 -11.22
C ARG A 95 -18.28 -10.75 -10.25
N GLU A 96 -19.39 -11.43 -9.99
CA GLU A 96 -19.43 -12.68 -9.21
C GLU A 96 -18.39 -13.70 -9.72
N LYS A 97 -18.37 -13.97 -11.03
CA LYS A 97 -17.39 -14.89 -11.62
C LYS A 97 -15.95 -14.39 -11.49
N GLN A 98 -15.72 -13.09 -11.55
CA GLN A 98 -14.38 -12.50 -11.40
C GLN A 98 -13.89 -12.70 -9.96
N SER A 99 -14.69 -12.36 -8.97
CA SER A 99 -14.35 -12.53 -7.55
C SER A 99 -14.09 -14.00 -7.20
N LEU A 100 -14.93 -14.93 -7.67
CA LEU A 100 -14.69 -16.37 -7.49
C LEU A 100 -13.39 -16.86 -8.16
N HIS A 101 -13.06 -16.34 -9.34
CA HIS A 101 -11.83 -16.70 -10.03
C HIS A 101 -10.60 -16.16 -9.28
N VAL A 102 -10.67 -14.93 -8.77
CA VAL A 102 -9.62 -14.37 -7.90
C VAL A 102 -9.44 -15.25 -6.66
N ALA A 103 -10.53 -15.61 -5.96
CA ALA A 103 -10.46 -16.47 -4.78
C ALA A 103 -9.81 -17.84 -5.07
N HIS A 104 -10.17 -18.47 -6.19
CA HIS A 104 -9.57 -19.73 -6.62
C HIS A 104 -8.06 -19.60 -6.85
N GLU A 105 -7.64 -18.58 -7.60
CA GLU A 105 -6.24 -18.31 -7.91
C GLU A 105 -5.41 -17.95 -6.67
N LEU A 106 -6.01 -17.27 -5.69
CA LEU A 106 -5.36 -16.98 -4.42
C LEU A 106 -5.14 -18.24 -3.59
N ARG A 107 -6.12 -19.15 -3.54
CA ARG A 107 -5.94 -20.46 -2.87
C ARG A 107 -4.92 -21.33 -3.56
N ALA A 108 -4.89 -21.35 -4.88
CA ALA A 108 -3.88 -22.07 -5.62
C ALA A 108 -2.47 -21.59 -5.27
N ARG A 109 -2.25 -20.26 -5.21
CA ARG A 109 -0.98 -19.67 -4.75
C ARG A 109 -0.70 -19.94 -3.27
N ALA A 110 -1.72 -19.91 -2.41
CA ALA A 110 -1.56 -20.23 -1.00
C ALA A 110 -1.15 -21.69 -0.76
N ALA A 111 -1.43 -22.59 -1.72
CA ALA A 111 -1.03 -23.99 -1.69
C ALA A 111 0.34 -24.25 -2.34
N ASP A 112 0.93 -23.26 -3.01
CA ASP A 112 2.20 -23.35 -3.73
C ASP A 112 3.32 -22.73 -2.90
N ASP A 113 4.12 -23.58 -2.25
CA ASP A 113 5.20 -23.14 -1.40
C ASP A 113 6.27 -22.36 -2.18
N ASP A 114 6.51 -22.64 -3.47
CA ASP A 114 7.49 -21.89 -4.28
C ASP A 114 7.02 -20.46 -4.58
N GLU A 115 5.71 -20.26 -4.78
CA GLU A 115 5.12 -18.92 -4.85
C GLU A 115 5.18 -18.19 -3.50
N LEU A 116 4.91 -18.89 -2.39
CA LEU A 116 5.01 -18.30 -1.05
C LEU A 116 6.44 -17.85 -0.73
N HIS A 117 7.45 -18.67 -1.05
CA HIS A 117 8.85 -18.32 -0.86
C HIS A 117 9.26 -17.09 -1.67
N ARG A 118 8.81 -16.98 -2.92
CA ARG A 118 9.03 -15.78 -3.75
C ARG A 118 8.42 -14.54 -3.12
N LEU A 119 7.18 -14.65 -2.63
CA LEU A 119 6.48 -13.54 -1.98
C LEU A 119 7.16 -13.09 -0.69
N ILE A 120 7.66 -14.04 0.10
CA ILE A 120 8.43 -13.78 1.33
C ILE A 120 9.78 -13.11 0.99
N ALA A 121 10.48 -13.59 -0.03
CA ALA A 121 11.73 -12.99 -0.48
C ALA A 121 11.53 -11.53 -0.94
N ASP A 122 10.48 -11.27 -1.73
CA ASP A 122 10.12 -9.92 -2.15
C ASP A 122 9.80 -9.00 -0.95
N ALA A 123 9.09 -9.54 0.05
CA ALA A 123 8.74 -8.80 1.26
C ALA A 123 9.98 -8.49 2.11
N ARG A 124 10.91 -9.44 2.22
CA ARG A 124 12.20 -9.28 2.88
C ARG A 124 13.04 -8.20 2.20
N ASP A 125 13.16 -8.25 0.88
CA ASP A 125 13.94 -7.26 0.13
C ASP A 125 13.36 -5.85 0.29
N ALA A 126 12.02 -5.73 0.31
CA ALA A 126 11.35 -4.48 0.62
C ALA A 126 11.60 -4.00 2.07
N ALA A 127 11.61 -4.91 3.04
CA ALA A 127 11.90 -4.59 4.43
C ALA A 127 13.35 -4.09 4.60
N TRP A 128 14.32 -4.78 4.00
CA TRP A 128 15.73 -4.36 4.04
C TRP A 128 15.98 -3.02 3.36
N ALA A 129 15.31 -2.76 2.23
CA ALA A 129 15.39 -1.46 1.58
C ALA A 129 14.93 -0.34 2.51
N GLU A 130 13.85 -0.55 3.27
CA GLU A 130 13.33 0.42 4.24
C GLU A 130 14.27 0.61 5.44
N VAL A 131 14.84 -0.47 5.98
CA VAL A 131 15.85 -0.38 7.06
C VAL A 131 17.09 0.39 6.58
N ALA A 132 17.63 0.02 5.42
CA ALA A 132 18.82 0.65 4.85
C ALA A 132 18.61 2.15 4.62
N LYS A 133 17.43 2.53 4.13
CA LYS A 133 17.07 3.92 3.89
C LYS A 133 16.92 4.72 5.19
N ASN A 134 16.35 4.10 6.23
CA ASN A 134 16.30 4.71 7.56
C ASN A 134 17.70 4.86 8.19
N ILE A 135 18.59 3.89 8.00
CA ILE A 135 19.98 3.98 8.46
C ILE A 135 20.72 5.10 7.72
N ASP A 136 20.67 5.14 6.39
CA ASP A 136 21.30 6.21 5.59
C ASP A 136 20.77 7.59 6.00
N ARG A 137 19.45 7.73 6.19
CA ARG A 137 18.84 8.97 6.67
C ARG A 137 19.34 9.36 8.06
N THR A 138 19.39 8.42 9.00
CA THR A 138 19.86 8.68 10.37
C THR A 138 21.34 9.05 10.38
N LEU A 139 22.18 8.32 9.65
CA LEU A 139 23.61 8.61 9.51
C LEU A 139 23.86 9.97 8.88
N ARG A 140 23.09 10.40 7.87
CA ARG A 140 23.20 11.75 7.30
C ARG A 140 22.86 12.84 8.32
N ILE A 141 21.86 12.61 9.16
CA ILE A 141 21.47 13.53 10.23
C ILE A 141 22.56 13.57 11.31
N GLU A 142 23.08 12.43 11.74
CA GLU A 142 24.16 12.35 12.72
C GLU A 142 25.49 12.90 12.20
N ALA A 143 25.81 12.70 10.92
CA ALA A 143 26.96 13.31 10.28
C ALA A 143 26.81 14.84 10.09
N SER A 144 25.58 15.36 10.18
CA SER A 144 25.30 16.80 10.21
C SER A 144 25.50 17.42 11.60
N ARG A 145 26.11 16.68 12.53
CA ARG A 145 26.49 17.17 13.86
C ARG A 145 27.54 18.30 13.74
N PRO A 146 27.36 19.42 14.46
CA PRO A 146 28.25 20.58 14.42
C PRO A 146 29.75 20.30 14.65
N ASP A 147 30.03 19.29 15.45
CA ASP A 147 31.35 18.84 15.90
C ASP A 147 32.07 17.94 14.90
N LEU A 148 31.34 17.30 13.98
CA LEU A 148 31.91 16.40 12.96
C LEU A 148 32.15 17.08 11.61
N GLU A 149 31.71 18.34 11.46
CA GLU A 149 31.76 19.04 10.19
C GLU A 149 32.75 20.22 10.23
N PRO A 150 33.89 20.13 9.49
CA PRO A 150 35.02 21.06 9.61
C PRO A 150 34.67 22.54 9.45
N ASP A 151 33.63 22.82 8.67
CA ASP A 151 33.21 24.18 8.30
C ASP A 151 31.91 24.62 8.96
N TYR A 152 31.39 23.84 9.91
CA TYR A 152 30.10 24.12 10.53
C TYR A 152 30.04 25.53 11.12
N ALA A 153 31.05 25.93 11.89
CA ALA A 153 31.09 27.25 12.53
C ALA A 153 31.04 28.40 11.51
N ARG A 154 31.66 28.20 10.33
CA ARG A 154 31.67 29.18 9.23
C ARG A 154 30.31 29.23 8.52
N MET A 155 29.68 28.07 8.30
CA MET A 155 28.42 27.95 7.54
C MET A 155 27.16 28.11 8.40
N ARG A 156 27.29 28.08 9.74
CA ARG A 156 26.18 28.09 10.69
C ARG A 156 25.19 29.23 10.42
N THR A 157 25.69 30.45 10.19
CA THR A 157 24.82 31.62 9.95
C THR A 157 23.96 31.45 8.69
N ALA A 158 24.56 30.98 7.60
CA ALA A 158 23.85 30.71 6.34
C ALA A 158 22.83 29.57 6.50
N ARG A 159 23.17 28.52 7.26
CA ARG A 159 22.23 27.43 7.57
C ARG A 159 21.07 27.88 8.45
N MET A 160 21.32 28.69 9.48
CA MET A 160 20.24 29.22 10.32
C MET A 160 19.30 30.14 9.52
N GLN A 161 19.83 30.87 8.54
CA GLN A 161 19.01 31.62 7.60
C GLN A 161 18.20 30.70 6.67
N ALA A 162 18.81 29.66 6.11
CA ALA A 162 18.12 28.66 5.28
C ALA A 162 17.01 27.93 6.06
N LEU A 163 17.28 27.51 7.30
CA LEU A 163 16.30 26.88 8.19
C LEU A 163 15.08 27.80 8.39
N ARG A 164 15.32 29.10 8.65
CA ARG A 164 14.25 30.07 8.90
C ARG A 164 13.45 30.42 7.64
N LEU A 165 14.11 30.56 6.50
CA LEU A 165 13.51 31.07 5.27
C LEU A 165 12.96 29.97 4.35
N VAL A 166 13.47 28.74 4.46
CA VAL A 166 13.10 27.63 3.59
C VAL A 166 12.45 26.51 4.38
N ASP A 167 13.13 25.96 5.38
CA ASP A 167 12.70 24.70 6.01
C ASP A 167 11.51 24.87 6.95
N LEU A 168 11.51 25.90 7.82
CA LEU A 168 10.37 26.19 8.69
C LEU A 168 9.09 26.52 7.90
N PRO A 169 9.14 27.34 6.82
CA PRO A 169 8.00 27.52 5.93
C PRO A 169 7.53 26.23 5.25
N LYS A 170 8.44 25.40 4.74
CA LYS A 170 8.11 24.07 4.18
C LYS A 170 7.43 23.18 5.20
N LEU A 171 7.95 23.10 6.42
CA LEU A 171 7.35 22.32 7.51
C LEU A 171 5.95 22.83 7.88
N ARG A 172 5.75 24.16 7.93
CA ARG A 172 4.43 24.75 8.18
C ARG A 172 3.45 24.44 7.04
N ALA A 173 3.89 24.43 5.79
CA ALA A 173 3.06 24.00 4.66
C ALA A 173 2.70 22.51 4.76
N HIS A 174 3.68 21.65 5.06
CA HIS A 174 3.48 20.22 5.23
C HIS A 174 2.48 19.91 6.36
N ARG A 175 2.65 20.53 7.55
CA ARG A 175 1.71 20.36 8.67
C ARG A 175 0.30 20.81 8.35
N ARG A 176 0.14 21.89 7.58
CA ARG A 176 -1.20 22.32 7.11
C ARG A 176 -1.80 21.29 6.16
N SER A 177 -1.02 20.75 5.23
CA SER A 177 -1.49 19.71 4.30
C SER A 177 -1.90 18.43 5.04
N ALA A 178 -1.06 17.94 5.96
CA ALA A 178 -1.36 16.79 6.81
C ALA A 178 -2.64 17.00 7.65
N ALA A 179 -2.82 18.17 8.26
CA ALA A 179 -4.03 18.50 9.01
C ALA A 179 -5.28 18.55 8.12
N THR A 180 -5.16 19.03 6.88
CA THR A 180 -6.25 18.99 5.90
C THR A 180 -6.59 17.57 5.49
N GLN A 181 -5.58 16.74 5.17
CA GLN A 181 -5.77 15.33 4.85
C GLN A 181 -6.42 14.56 6.00
N GLN A 182 -6.03 14.84 7.24
CA GLN A 182 -6.65 14.23 8.42
C GLN A 182 -8.12 14.63 8.57
N ARG A 183 -8.48 15.90 8.37
CA ARG A 183 -9.88 16.34 8.37
C ARG A 183 -10.72 15.72 7.25
N LEU A 184 -10.13 15.51 6.07
CA LEU A 184 -10.79 14.83 4.96
C LEU A 184 -11.06 13.36 5.32
N ARG A 185 -10.07 12.66 5.89
CA ARG A 185 -10.22 11.29 6.40
C ARG A 185 -11.29 11.19 7.49
N GLU A 186 -11.32 12.13 8.44
CA GLU A 186 -12.33 12.20 9.50
C GLU A 186 -13.76 12.44 8.96
N ARG A 187 -13.88 13.09 7.80
CA ARG A 187 -15.15 13.29 7.09
C ARG A 187 -15.54 12.12 6.17
N GLY A 188 -14.72 11.06 6.13
CA GLY A 188 -14.94 9.91 5.26
C GLY A 188 -14.61 10.17 3.78
N GLU A 189 -13.93 11.28 3.47
CA GLU A 189 -13.45 11.61 2.13
C GLU A 189 -12.02 11.04 1.99
N LEU A 190 -11.82 10.15 1.01
CA LEU A 190 -10.48 9.67 0.67
C LEU A 190 -9.67 10.86 0.13
N PRO A 191 -8.50 11.19 0.72
CA PRO A 191 -7.69 12.27 0.20
C PRO A 191 -7.22 11.93 -1.22
N ASP A 192 -7.29 12.90 -2.13
CA ASP A 192 -6.72 12.76 -3.47
C ASP A 192 -5.27 12.29 -3.37
N ILE A 193 -4.97 11.19 -4.05
CA ILE A 193 -3.59 10.81 -4.31
C ILE A 193 -3.07 11.88 -5.26
N VAL A 194 -2.29 12.83 -4.73
CA VAL A 194 -1.62 13.82 -5.55
C VAL A 194 -0.55 13.08 -6.34
N ASP A 195 -0.91 12.61 -7.54
CA ASP A 195 0.04 12.06 -8.49
C ASP A 195 0.98 13.21 -8.89
N GLY A 196 2.24 13.12 -8.45
CA GLY A 196 3.25 14.12 -8.72
C GLY A 196 3.47 14.18 -10.22
N GLY A 197 2.90 15.20 -10.88
CA GLY A 197 3.04 15.42 -12.32
C GLY A 197 4.50 15.41 -12.83
N PRO A 198 4.72 15.43 -14.16
CA PRO A 198 6.00 15.09 -14.77
C PRO A 198 7.15 15.88 -14.16
N ARG A 199 8.07 15.13 -13.57
CA ARG A 199 9.20 15.57 -12.75
C ARG A 199 10.17 16.40 -13.60
N ALA A 200 10.49 17.62 -13.14
CA ALA A 200 11.54 18.41 -13.77
C ALA A 200 12.89 17.67 -13.66
N PRO A 201 13.74 17.71 -14.71
CA PRO A 201 15.05 17.05 -14.65
C PRO A 201 15.89 17.65 -13.51
N GLY A 202 16.17 16.84 -12.48
CA GLY A 202 16.91 17.23 -11.28
C GLY A 202 16.08 17.46 -10.01
N ALA A 203 14.75 17.31 -10.04
CA ALA A 203 13.93 17.36 -8.83
C ALA A 203 13.94 16.01 -8.09
N VAL A 204 14.49 15.97 -6.87
CA VAL A 204 14.46 14.79 -5.99
C VAL A 204 13.09 14.70 -5.31
N ASP A 205 12.47 13.53 -5.42
CA ASP A 205 11.18 13.17 -4.83
C ASP A 205 11.35 12.97 -3.31
N PRO A 206 10.58 13.66 -2.46
CA PRO A 206 10.62 13.41 -1.03
C PRO A 206 10.21 11.97 -0.64
N GLY A 207 9.49 11.23 -1.50
CA GLY A 207 9.24 9.79 -1.34
C GLY A 207 10.45 8.91 -1.70
N GLU A 208 11.38 9.40 -2.54
CA GLU A 208 12.67 8.75 -2.76
C GLU A 208 13.65 8.92 -1.57
N LEU A 209 13.23 9.66 -0.52
CA LEU A 209 13.97 9.84 0.74
C LEU A 209 13.31 9.17 1.98
N GLU A 210 12.21 8.40 1.82
CA GLU A 210 11.64 7.49 2.84
C GLU A 210 11.98 5.99 2.79
#